data_AF-A0A935K0H0-F1
#
_entry.id   AF-A0A935K0H0-F1
#
_cell.length_a   1.000
_cell.length_b   1.000
_cell.length_c   1.000
_cell.angle_alpha   90.00
_cell.angle_beta   90.00
_cell.angle_gamma   90.00
#
_symmetry.space_group_name_H-M   'P 1'
#
loop_
_entity.id
_entity.type
_entity.pdbx_description
1 polymer ?
#
loop_
_entity_poly.entity_id
_entity_poly.type
_entity_poly.pdbx_seq_one_letter_code
_entity_poly.pdbx_strand_id
1 'polypeptide(L)'
;MKRHADLLQLSREHHTALKLARLARFASDAGNPEAIAQAARTITSKFAEEIEAHFLAEEQVVLPALLAHGANELVNRTLEEHKILRALNQQLQQADGPILAHFGQMLYDHVRFEERELFERAQELLYSEH
;
A
#
# COMPACT_ATOMS: atom_id res chain seq x y z
N MET A 1 -6.52 17.62 15.71
CA MET A 1 -6.06 16.41 16.43
C MET A 1 -4.76 15.95 15.79
N LYS A 2 -3.70 15.67 16.57
CA LYS A 2 -2.46 15.10 15.99
C LYS A 2 -2.63 13.59 15.93
N ARG A 3 -2.26 12.99 14.80
CA ARG A 3 -2.37 11.55 14.59
C ARG A 3 -1.48 10.80 15.60
N HIS A 4 -1.94 9.65 16.10
CA HIS A 4 -1.20 8.83 17.07
C HIS A 4 0.16 8.39 16.50
N ALA A 5 1.15 8.16 17.37
CA ALA A 5 2.54 7.90 16.95
C ALA A 5 2.66 6.69 16.01
N ASP A 6 1.90 5.62 16.27
CA ASP A 6 1.92 4.40 15.46
C ASP A 6 1.37 4.65 14.04
N LEU A 7 0.24 5.35 13.94
CA LEU A 7 -0.34 5.74 12.64
C LEU A 7 0.53 6.75 11.89
N LEU A 8 1.26 7.63 12.61
CA LEU A 8 2.25 8.52 12.00
C LEU A 8 3.45 7.76 11.44
N GLN A 9 3.88 6.67 12.09
CA GLN A 9 4.97 5.85 11.60
C GLN A 9 4.58 5.11 10.32
N LEU A 10 3.40 4.47 10.28
CA LEU A 10 2.87 3.83 9.09
C LEU A 10 2.69 4.85 7.94
N SER A 11 2.16 6.03 8.24
CA SER A 11 2.01 7.11 7.25
C SER A 11 3.34 7.58 6.64
N ARG A 12 4.47 7.47 7.36
CA ARG A 12 5.79 7.78 6.79
C ARG A 12 6.24 6.72 5.79
N GLU A 13 5.92 5.46 6.04
CA GLU A 13 6.27 4.33 5.18
C GLU A 13 5.55 4.39 3.82
N HIS A 14 4.37 5.02 3.77
CA HIS A 14 3.67 5.34 2.52
C HIS A 14 4.50 6.16 1.53
N HIS A 15 5.51 6.91 1.97
CA HIS A 15 6.41 7.63 1.06
C HIS A 15 7.17 6.69 0.13
N THR A 16 7.62 5.52 0.63
CA THR A 16 8.23 4.50 -0.22
C THR A 16 7.19 3.96 -1.21
N ALA A 17 6.00 3.58 -0.74
CA ALA A 17 4.93 3.06 -1.59
C ALA A 17 4.59 4.02 -2.75
N LEU A 18 4.44 5.32 -2.46
CA LEU A 18 4.15 6.34 -3.47
C LEU A 18 5.30 6.55 -4.48
N LYS A 19 6.57 6.37 -4.05
CA LYS A 19 7.71 6.38 -4.98
C LYS A 19 7.67 5.19 -5.93
N LEU A 20 7.37 4.00 -5.42
CA LEU A 20 7.25 2.78 -6.23
C LEU A 20 6.08 2.89 -7.22
N ALA A 21 4.92 3.38 -6.77
CA ALA A 21 3.78 3.64 -7.64
C ALA A 21 4.12 4.59 -8.79
N ARG A 22 4.87 5.66 -8.49
CA ARG A 22 5.34 6.62 -9.50
C ARG A 22 6.35 6.01 -10.47
N LEU A 23 7.30 5.23 -9.96
CA LEU A 23 8.28 4.51 -10.77
C LEU A 23 7.59 3.58 -11.77
N ALA A 24 6.62 2.79 -11.29
CA ALA A 24 5.82 1.89 -12.11
C ALA A 24 5.14 2.64 -13.27
N ARG A 25 4.44 3.73 -12.95
CA ARG A 25 3.74 4.55 -13.96
C ARG A 25 4.69 5.14 -14.99
N PHE A 26 5.82 5.73 -14.57
CA PHE A 26 6.77 6.29 -15.52
C PHE A 26 7.40 5.25 -16.44
N ALA A 27 7.72 4.07 -15.92
CA ALA A 27 8.29 2.99 -16.72
C ALA A 27 7.26 2.39 -17.69
N SER A 28 6.00 2.24 -17.27
CA SER A 28 4.92 1.79 -18.16
C SER A 28 4.62 2.82 -19.25
N ASP A 29 4.56 4.12 -18.91
CA ASP A 29 4.29 5.20 -19.86
C ASP A 29 5.40 5.34 -20.92
N ALA A 30 6.65 5.10 -20.51
CA ALA A 30 7.80 5.11 -21.42
C ALA A 30 7.75 3.96 -22.44
N GLY A 31 7.08 2.84 -22.11
CA GLY A 31 6.83 1.71 -23.00
C GLY A 31 8.06 0.94 -23.47
N ASN A 32 9.27 1.26 -22.96
CA ASN A 32 10.50 0.58 -23.34
C ASN A 32 10.74 -0.65 -22.43
N PRO A 33 11.12 -1.82 -22.99
CA PRO A 33 11.29 -3.05 -22.21
C PRO A 33 12.34 -2.98 -21.09
N GLU A 34 13.43 -2.24 -21.28
CA GLU A 34 14.50 -2.11 -20.29
C GLU A 34 14.04 -1.32 -19.06
N ALA A 35 13.31 -0.22 -19.27
CA ALA A 35 12.72 0.57 -18.19
C ALA A 35 11.67 -0.24 -17.41
N ILE A 36 10.81 -0.99 -18.11
CA ILE A 36 9.81 -1.86 -17.49
C ILE A 36 10.51 -2.94 -16.64
N ALA A 37 11.52 -3.61 -17.20
CA ALA A 37 12.25 -4.65 -16.48
C ALA A 37 13.02 -4.11 -15.26
N GLN A 38 13.61 -2.92 -15.38
CA GLN A 38 14.29 -2.27 -14.26
C GLN A 38 13.32 -1.86 -13.15
N ALA A 39 12.19 -1.25 -13.51
CA ALA A 39 11.15 -0.88 -12.55
C ALA A 39 10.57 -2.11 -11.84
N ALA A 40 10.26 -3.18 -12.58
CA ALA A 40 9.76 -4.43 -12.02
C ALA A 40 10.75 -5.03 -10.99
N ARG A 41 12.05 -5.09 -11.29
CA ARG A 41 13.08 -5.56 -10.34
C ARG A 41 13.16 -4.69 -9.08
N THR A 42 13.14 -3.37 -9.23
CA THR A 42 13.19 -2.45 -8.10
C THR A 42 11.94 -2.61 -7.22
N ILE A 43 10.75 -2.71 -7.83
CA ILE A 43 9.50 -2.89 -7.11
C ILE A 43 9.49 -4.22 -6.38
N THR A 44 9.81 -5.33 -7.03
CA THR A 44 9.75 -6.65 -6.39
C THR A 44 10.71 -6.78 -5.21
N SER A 45 11.92 -6.21 -5.31
CA SER A 45 12.87 -6.12 -4.20
C SER A 45 12.32 -5.26 -3.06
N LYS A 46 11.84 -4.05 -3.35
CA LYS A 46 11.35 -3.13 -2.32
C LYS A 46 10.03 -3.56 -1.69
N PHE A 47 9.22 -4.30 -2.44
CA PHE A 47 7.99 -4.88 -1.93
C PHE A 47 8.29 -5.87 -0.82
N ALA A 48 9.25 -6.78 -1.04
CA ALA A 48 9.64 -7.77 -0.04
C ALA A 48 10.31 -7.15 1.21
N GLU A 49 11.06 -6.06 1.04
CA GLU A 49 11.79 -5.40 2.13
C GLU A 49 10.92 -4.47 2.97
N GLU A 50 10.04 -3.69 2.34
CA GLU A 50 9.37 -2.54 2.97
C GLU A 50 7.84 -2.68 2.93
N ILE A 51 7.26 -2.99 1.76
CA ILE A 51 5.78 -2.98 1.60
C ILE A 51 5.13 -4.16 2.32
N GLU A 52 5.71 -5.35 2.26
CA GLU A 52 5.16 -6.51 2.96
C GLU A 52 5.23 -6.32 4.48
N ALA A 53 6.32 -5.75 5.00
CA ALA A 53 6.45 -5.45 6.42
C ALA A 53 5.39 -4.44 6.89
N HIS A 54 5.13 -3.43 6.05
CA HIS A 54 4.08 -2.43 6.28
C HIS A 54 2.68 -3.08 6.35
N PHE A 55 2.30 -3.88 5.33
CA PHE A 55 1.02 -4.59 5.33
C PHE A 55 0.85 -5.49 6.55
N LEU A 56 1.91 -6.22 6.93
CA LEU A 56 1.88 -7.08 8.11
C LEU A 56 1.66 -6.28 9.40
N ALA A 57 2.25 -5.08 9.52
CA ALA A 57 2.03 -4.23 10.69
C ALA A 57 0.56 -3.79 10.79
N GLU A 58 -0.05 -3.40 9.67
CA GLU A 58 -1.46 -3.02 9.64
C GLU A 58 -2.38 -4.21 9.94
N GLU A 59 -2.14 -5.35 9.28
CA GLU A 59 -2.92 -6.58 9.43
C GLU A 59 -2.86 -7.16 10.86
N GLN A 60 -1.75 -6.95 11.57
CA GLN A 60 -1.56 -7.48 12.93
C GLN A 60 -2.00 -6.49 14.03
N VAL A 61 -2.02 -5.18 13.74
CA VAL A 61 -2.24 -4.16 14.78
C VAL A 61 -3.45 -3.30 14.48
N VAL A 62 -3.47 -2.63 13.32
CA VAL A 62 -4.49 -1.61 12.99
C VAL A 62 -5.82 -2.28 12.63
N LEU A 63 -5.81 -3.25 11.72
CA LEU A 63 -7.02 -3.89 11.22
C LEU A 63 -7.78 -4.67 12.31
N PRO A 64 -7.12 -5.45 13.21
CA PRO A 64 -7.83 -6.11 14.31
C PRO A 64 -8.49 -5.10 15.27
N ALA A 65 -7.83 -3.98 15.55
CA ALA A 65 -8.38 -2.94 16.41
C ALA A 65 -9.61 -2.26 15.78
N LEU A 66 -9.56 -1.97 14.48
CA LEU A 66 -10.70 -1.45 13.71
C LEU A 66 -11.85 -2.45 13.65
N LEU A 67 -11.55 -3.74 13.45
CA LEU A 67 -12.55 -4.80 13.41
C LEU A 67 -13.29 -4.93 14.76
N ALA A 68 -12.56 -4.84 15.87
CA ALA A 68 -13.15 -4.86 17.21
C ALA A 68 -14.13 -3.70 17.48
N HIS A 69 -13.99 -2.59 16.74
CA HIS A 69 -14.88 -1.42 16.79
C HIS A 69 -15.89 -1.38 15.63
N GLY A 70 -16.08 -2.49 14.91
CA GLY A 70 -17.11 -2.65 13.89
C GLY A 70 -16.80 -2.01 12.53
N ALA A 71 -15.56 -1.60 12.26
CA ALA A 71 -15.15 -1.04 10.96
C ALA A 71 -14.87 -2.13 9.91
N ASN A 72 -15.78 -3.09 9.77
CA ASN A 72 -15.61 -4.30 8.96
C ASN A 72 -15.36 -4.01 7.48
N GLU A 73 -16.05 -3.02 6.91
CA GLU A 73 -15.93 -2.69 5.47
C GLU A 73 -14.54 -2.17 5.14
N LEU A 74 -13.97 -1.31 5.98
CA LEU A 74 -12.61 -0.78 5.80
C LEU A 74 -11.58 -1.90 5.93
N VAL A 75 -11.71 -2.77 6.94
CA VAL A 75 -10.82 -3.91 7.15
C VAL A 75 -10.85 -4.87 5.96
N ASN A 76 -12.04 -5.25 5.48
CA ASN A 76 -12.18 -6.15 4.35
C ASN A 76 -11.59 -5.53 3.08
N ARG A 77 -11.84 -4.24 2.84
CA ARG A 77 -11.25 -3.53 1.71
C ARG A 77 -9.72 -3.55 1.75
N THR A 78 -9.11 -3.19 2.88
CA THR A 78 -7.64 -3.20 3.04
C THR A 78 -7.07 -4.59 2.76
N LEU A 79 -7.64 -5.64 3.35
CA LEU A 79 -7.18 -7.01 3.14
C LEU A 79 -7.28 -7.47 1.68
N GLU A 80 -8.36 -7.12 0.98
CA GLU A 80 -8.51 -7.46 -0.43
C GLU A 80 -7.52 -6.67 -1.31
N GLU A 81 -7.34 -5.38 -1.04
CA GLU A 81 -6.35 -4.54 -1.72
C GLU A 81 -4.91 -5.07 -1.52
N HIS A 82 -4.55 -5.49 -0.30
CA HIS A 82 -3.25 -6.13 -0.02
C HIS A 82 -3.06 -7.43 -0.81
N LYS A 83 -4.08 -8.29 -0.86
CA LYS A 83 -4.03 -9.54 -1.65
C LYS A 83 -3.80 -9.24 -3.13
N ILE A 84 -4.51 -8.26 -3.68
CA ILE A 84 -4.36 -7.85 -5.09
C ILE A 84 -2.93 -7.34 -5.34
N LEU A 85 -2.42 -6.47 -4.47
CA LEU A 85 -1.05 -5.92 -4.59
C LEU A 85 0.02 -7.00 -4.50
N ARG A 86 -0.12 -7.97 -3.58
CA ARG A 86 0.76 -9.13 -3.50
C ARG A 86 0.73 -9.98 -4.77
N ALA A 87 -0.45 -10.23 -5.33
CA ALA A 87 -0.61 -10.98 -6.57
C ALA A 87 0.02 -10.25 -7.77
N LEU A 88 -0.18 -8.94 -7.90
CA LEU A 88 0.45 -8.12 -8.94
C LEU A 88 1.98 -8.12 -8.79
N ASN A 89 2.50 -8.00 -7.57
CA ASN A 89 3.93 -8.07 -7.30
C ASN A 89 4.54 -9.43 -7.72
N GLN A 90 3.82 -10.54 -7.51
CA GLN A 90 4.25 -11.86 -8.00
C GLN A 90 4.27 -11.93 -9.53
N GLN A 91 3.31 -11.30 -10.21
CA GLN A 91 3.28 -11.26 -11.67
C GLN A 91 4.45 -10.44 -12.26
N LEU A 92 4.90 -9.40 -11.56
CA LEU A 92 6.04 -8.57 -11.95
C LEU A 92 7.40 -9.31 -11.97
N GLN A 93 7.47 -10.56 -11.52
CA GLN A 93 8.63 -11.43 -11.78
C GLN A 93 8.84 -11.64 -13.29
N GLN A 94 7.77 -11.53 -14.08
CA GLN A 94 7.82 -11.40 -15.52
C GLN A 94 7.55 -9.94 -15.87
N ALA A 95 8.54 -9.26 -16.44
CA ALA A 95 8.44 -7.83 -16.72
C ALA A 95 7.35 -7.57 -17.79
N ASP A 96 6.21 -7.03 -17.34
CA ASP A 96 5.07 -6.71 -18.20
C ASP A 96 4.57 -5.28 -17.93
N GLY A 97 4.48 -4.48 -18.99
CA GLY A 97 4.12 -3.06 -18.91
C GLY A 97 2.69 -2.83 -18.37
N PRO A 98 1.67 -3.51 -18.91
CA PRO A 98 0.30 -3.46 -18.37
C PRO A 98 0.18 -3.85 -16.89
N ILE A 99 0.80 -4.95 -16.45
CA ILE A 99 0.81 -5.33 -15.03
C ILE A 99 1.53 -4.28 -14.18
N LEU A 100 2.63 -3.72 -14.66
CA LEU A 100 3.36 -2.65 -13.99
C LEU A 100 2.50 -1.40 -13.82
N ALA A 101 1.80 -0.97 -14.87
CA ALA A 101 0.87 0.15 -14.80
C ALA A 101 -0.25 -0.11 -13.77
N HIS A 102 -0.83 -1.31 -13.78
CA HIS A 102 -1.89 -1.71 -12.86
C HIS A 102 -1.40 -1.72 -11.41
N PHE A 103 -0.23 -2.31 -11.13
CA PHE A 103 0.40 -2.27 -9.82
C PHE A 103 0.60 -0.83 -9.34
N GLY A 104 1.14 0.04 -10.21
CA GLY A 104 1.41 1.43 -9.86
C GLY A 104 0.14 2.21 -9.49
N GLN A 105 -0.93 2.05 -10.27
CA GLN A 105 -2.21 2.69 -10.00
C GLN A 105 -2.85 2.16 -8.72
N MET A 106 -2.88 0.82 -8.56
CA MET A 106 -3.48 0.18 -7.40
C MET A 106 -2.77 0.57 -6.10
N LEU A 107 -1.42 0.58 -6.08
CA LEU A 107 -0.66 0.97 -4.89
C LEU A 107 -0.88 2.45 -4.54
N TYR A 108 -1.03 3.32 -5.54
CA TYR A 108 -1.33 4.73 -5.33
C TYR A 108 -2.72 4.95 -4.71
N ASP A 109 -3.73 4.27 -5.25
CA ASP A 109 -5.11 4.41 -4.79
C ASP A 109 -5.29 3.84 -3.38
N HIS A 110 -4.64 2.72 -3.09
CA HIS A 110 -4.57 2.10 -1.77
C HIS A 110 -4.03 3.05 -0.71
N VAL A 111 -2.82 3.60 -0.90
CA VAL A 111 -2.22 4.54 0.04
C VAL A 111 -3.11 5.77 0.27
N ARG A 112 -3.79 6.26 -0.77
CA ARG A 112 -4.71 7.40 -0.62
C ARG A 112 -5.95 7.04 0.17
N PHE A 113 -6.49 5.84 -0.02
CA PHE A 113 -7.59 5.33 0.76
C PHE A 113 -7.19 5.21 2.24
N GLU A 114 -6.02 4.65 2.53
CA GLU A 114 -5.56 4.47 3.91
C GLU A 114 -5.40 5.80 4.63
N GLU A 115 -4.73 6.75 3.98
CA GLU A 115 -4.48 8.08 4.54
C GLU A 115 -5.75 8.89 4.82
N ARG A 116 -6.78 8.72 4.00
CA ARG A 116 -7.99 9.57 4.02
C ARG A 116 -9.17 8.95 4.72
N GLU A 117 -9.21 7.63 4.80
CA GLU A 117 -10.37 6.90 5.30
C GLU A 117 -9.96 5.95 6.42
N LEU A 118 -9.02 5.02 6.17
CA LEU A 118 -8.64 4.00 7.15
C LEU A 118 -8.02 4.61 8.41
N PHE A 119 -6.99 5.45 8.24
CA PHE A 119 -6.23 6.02 9.35
C PHE A 119 -6.99 7.14 10.06
N GLU A 120 -7.84 7.89 9.35
CA GLU A 120 -8.76 8.84 9.99
C GLU A 120 -9.76 8.09 10.87
N ARG A 121 -10.36 7.00 10.38
CA ARG A 121 -11.27 6.20 11.19
C ARG A 121 -10.56 5.52 12.37
N ALA A 122 -9.33 5.04 12.17
CA ALA A 122 -8.52 4.49 13.25
C ALA A 122 -8.20 5.55 14.31
N GLN A 123 -7.91 6.78 13.89
CA GLN A 123 -7.68 7.92 14.78
C GLN A 123 -8.92 8.22 15.63
N GLU A 124 -10.09 8.26 15.01
CA GLU A 124 -11.37 8.50 15.69
C GLU A 124 -11.71 7.38 16.68
N LEU A 125 -11.66 6.12 16.25
CA LEU A 125 -12.13 5.01 17.08
C LEU A 125 -11.15 4.59 18.18
N LEU A 126 -9.85 4.66 17.94
CA LEU A 126 -8.84 4.10 18.84
C LEU A 126 -8.21 5.15 19.75
N TYR A 127 -8.24 6.42 19.34
CA TYR A 127 -7.48 7.49 19.99
C TYR A 127 -8.29 8.76 20.23
N SER A 128 -9.63 8.65 20.29
CA SER A 128 -10.48 9.77 20.72
C SER A 128 -10.03 10.29 22.09
N GLU A 129 -9.47 11.50 22.12
CA GLU A 129 -9.24 12.23 23.36
C GLU A 129 -10.62 12.49 24.01
N HIS A 130 -10.79 12.02 25.24
CA HIS A 130 -11.91 12.43 26.11
C HIS A 130 -11.60 13.80 26.72
#